data_AF-A0A2M7FBU9-F1
#
_entry.id   AF-A0A2M7FBU9-F1
#
_cell.length_a   1.000
_cell.length_b   1.000
_cell.length_c   1.000
_cell.angle_alpha   90.00
_cell.angle_beta   90.00
_cell.angle_gamma   90.00
#
_symmetry.space_group_name_H-M   'P 1'
#
loop_
_entity.id
_entity.type
_entity.pdbx_description
1 polymer ?
#
loop_
_entity_poly.entity_id
_entity_poly.type
_entity_poly.pdbx_seq_one_letter_code
_entity_poly.pdbx_strand_id
1 'polypeptide(L)'
;MLIALAFVIGMMVVPLALPLEQYAKAYLYGNFSILTSWALIEELLKYIVAAACILWRSAVDESPDYVIYMITVALGFAAVENMLFLLLPISNGNFLMGVSTGDLRFLGSTLVHVVSSASIGFAFAFSAKYRPLARIIASALGLILATALHTAFNMLIMNQGASITLAAFPLIWMVALVFFAAFEVLKYFQYRNFLHNT
;
A
#
# COMPACT_ATOMS: atom_id res chain seq x y z
N MET A 1 -2.69 -3.52 20.94
CA MET A 1 -3.82 -2.63 20.58
C MET A 1 -3.52 -1.75 19.36
N LEU A 2 -2.28 -1.29 19.16
CA LEU A 2 -1.92 -0.38 18.05
C LEU A 2 -2.08 -0.96 16.64
N ILE A 3 -1.81 -2.26 16.44
CA ILE A 3 -2.02 -2.94 15.15
C ILE A 3 -3.51 -2.88 14.74
N ALA A 4 -4.42 -3.20 15.67
CA ALA A 4 -5.86 -3.11 15.39
C ALA A 4 -6.29 -1.67 15.05
N LEU A 5 -5.74 -0.68 15.75
CA LEU A 5 -5.98 0.73 15.44
C LEU A 5 -5.46 1.09 14.05
N ALA A 6 -4.24 0.66 13.69
CA ALA A 6 -3.64 0.90 12.38
C ALA A 6 -4.49 0.29 11.25
N PHE A 7 -5.04 -0.90 11.46
CA PHE A 7 -5.95 -1.55 10.51
C PHE A 7 -7.25 -0.74 10.32
N VAL A 8 -7.89 -0.32 11.42
CA VAL A 8 -9.11 0.52 11.36
C VAL A 8 -8.82 1.87 10.71
N ILE A 9 -7.67 2.48 11.01
CA ILE A 9 -7.23 3.71 10.34
C ILE A 9 -7.12 3.50 8.83
N GLY A 10 -6.55 2.38 8.38
CA GLY A 10 -6.51 2.00 6.97
C GLY A 10 -7.89 1.99 6.32
N MET A 11 -8.87 1.40 6.99
CA MET A 11 -10.26 1.41 6.51
C MET A 11 -10.81 2.83 6.34
N MET A 12 -10.54 3.71 7.32
CA MET A 12 -11.03 5.09 7.34
C MET A 12 -10.39 5.97 6.27
N VAL A 13 -9.28 5.54 5.66
CA VAL A 13 -8.67 6.26 4.55
C VAL A 13 -9.50 6.11 3.26
N VAL A 14 -10.22 5.01 3.06
CA VAL A 14 -10.99 4.78 1.82
C VAL A 14 -12.07 5.84 1.58
N PRO A 15 -12.94 6.20 2.56
CA PRO A 15 -13.91 7.28 2.39
C PRO A 15 -13.29 8.65 2.06
N LEU A 16 -12.02 8.87 2.42
CA LEU A 16 -11.28 10.10 2.09
C LEU A 16 -10.66 10.03 0.69
N ALA A 17 -10.21 8.85 0.26
CA ALA A 17 -9.57 8.63 -1.03
C ALA A 17 -10.58 8.72 -2.19
N LEU A 18 -11.75 8.07 -2.06
CA LEU A 18 -12.72 7.96 -3.15
C LEU A 18 -13.16 9.33 -3.73
N PRO A 19 -13.52 10.36 -2.94
CA PRO A 19 -13.90 11.67 -3.49
C PRO A 19 -12.75 12.34 -4.26
N LEU A 20 -11.51 12.19 -3.77
CA LEU A 20 -10.33 12.76 -4.41
C LEU A 20 -9.99 12.02 -5.72
N GLU A 21 -10.18 10.70 -5.76
CA GLU A 21 -10.04 9.92 -6.99
C GLU A 21 -11.08 10.30 -8.03
N GLN A 22 -12.34 10.52 -7.62
CA GLN A 22 -13.39 10.99 -8.53
C GLN A 22 -13.08 12.40 -9.05
N TYR A 23 -12.56 13.28 -8.18
CA TYR A 23 -12.09 14.59 -8.60
C TYR A 23 -10.96 14.46 -9.63
N ALA A 24 -9.93 13.66 -9.36
CA ALA A 24 -8.83 13.42 -10.31
C ALA A 24 -9.35 12.89 -11.65
N LYS A 25 -10.29 11.94 -11.64
CA LYS A 25 -10.92 11.40 -12.85
C LYS A 25 -11.68 12.45 -13.66
N ALA A 26 -12.30 13.43 -13.00
CA ALA A 26 -13.09 14.47 -13.66
C ALA A 26 -12.23 15.50 -14.41
N TYR A 27 -11.00 15.74 -13.95
CA TYR A 27 -10.12 16.81 -14.47
C TYR A 27 -8.89 16.31 -15.24
N LEU A 28 -8.56 15.02 -15.15
CA LEU A 28 -7.42 14.43 -15.85
C LEU A 28 -7.88 13.65 -17.09
N TYR A 29 -7.02 13.67 -18.10
CA TYR A 29 -7.21 12.93 -19.34
C TYR A 29 -6.16 11.84 -19.48
N GLY A 30 -6.58 10.67 -19.97
CA GLY A 30 -5.71 9.52 -20.24
C GLY A 30 -5.53 8.57 -19.05
N ASN A 31 -5.50 7.27 -19.35
CA ASN A 31 -5.42 6.21 -18.35
C ASN A 31 -4.18 6.34 -17.46
N PHE A 32 -3.02 6.67 -18.03
CA PHE A 32 -1.79 6.79 -17.24
C PHE A 32 -1.90 7.89 -16.17
N SER A 33 -2.36 9.07 -16.53
CA SER A 33 -2.49 10.20 -15.60
C SER A 33 -3.54 9.94 -14.52
N ILE A 34 -4.68 9.34 -14.89
CA ILE A 34 -5.74 8.97 -13.94
C ILE A 34 -5.24 7.92 -12.95
N LEU A 35 -4.66 6.81 -13.43
CA LEU A 35 -4.21 5.70 -12.58
C LEU A 35 -3.02 6.08 -11.71
N THR A 36 -2.11 6.91 -12.22
CA THR A 36 -1.02 7.46 -11.40
C THR A 36 -1.56 8.35 -10.29
N SER A 37 -2.58 9.15 -10.59
CA SER A 37 -3.16 10.06 -9.59
C SER A 37 -3.94 9.32 -8.53
N TRP A 38 -4.69 8.28 -8.89
CA TRP A 38 -5.36 7.41 -7.92
C TRP A 38 -4.36 6.73 -7.00
N ALA A 39 -3.36 6.04 -7.57
CA ALA A 39 -2.29 5.42 -6.80
C ALA A 39 -1.58 6.42 -5.87
N LEU A 40 -1.29 7.63 -6.35
CA LEU A 40 -0.67 8.68 -5.55
C LEU A 40 -1.57 9.10 -4.37
N ILE A 41 -2.86 9.36 -4.64
CA ILE A 41 -3.84 9.77 -3.63
C ILE A 41 -3.92 8.71 -2.53
N GLU A 42 -4.06 7.44 -2.89
CA GLU A 42 -4.21 6.34 -1.94
C GLU A 42 -2.95 6.15 -1.09
N GLU A 43 -1.76 6.06 -1.70
CA GLU A 43 -0.51 5.88 -0.95
C GLU A 43 -0.18 7.11 -0.09
N LEU A 44 -0.42 8.31 -0.60
CA LEU A 44 -0.19 9.55 0.13
C LEU A 44 -1.13 9.67 1.35
N LEU A 45 -2.43 9.40 1.18
CA LEU A 45 -3.37 9.46 2.29
C LEU A 45 -3.07 8.40 3.35
N LYS A 46 -2.78 7.16 2.94
CA LYS A 46 -2.36 6.10 3.87
C LYS A 46 -1.14 6.54 4.68
N TYR A 47 -0.13 7.10 4.01
CA TYR A 47 1.05 7.62 4.67
C TYR A 47 0.74 8.77 5.63
N ILE A 48 0.01 9.80 5.20
CA ILE A 48 -0.32 10.96 6.05
C ILE A 48 -1.07 10.53 7.31
N VAL A 49 -2.10 9.71 7.16
CA VAL A 49 -2.93 9.28 8.28
C VAL A 49 -2.16 8.31 9.19
N ALA A 50 -1.36 7.40 8.63
CA ALA A 50 -0.48 6.53 9.42
C ALA A 50 0.55 7.36 10.22
N ALA A 51 1.17 8.35 9.58
CA ALA A 51 2.11 9.24 10.24
C ALA A 51 1.43 9.98 11.39
N ALA A 52 0.31 10.65 11.14
CA ALA A 52 -0.39 11.44 12.15
C ALA A 52 -0.89 10.60 13.34
N CYS A 53 -1.39 9.39 13.08
CA CYS A 53 -2.11 8.62 14.10
C CYS A 53 -1.32 7.48 14.74
N ILE A 54 -0.25 6.98 14.10
CA ILE A 54 0.48 5.77 14.53
C ILE A 54 1.99 6.02 14.66
N LEU A 55 2.68 6.48 13.61
CA LEU A 55 4.14 6.41 13.52
C LEU A 55 4.91 7.28 14.55
N TRP A 56 4.24 8.26 15.15
CA TRP A 56 4.84 9.13 16.18
C TRP A 56 4.53 8.69 17.62
N ARG A 57 3.91 7.53 17.82
CA ARG A 57 3.62 7.01 19.15
C ARG A 57 4.87 6.39 19.76
N SER A 58 5.00 6.49 21.08
CA SER A 58 6.15 5.95 21.83
C SER A 58 6.35 4.44 21.70
N ALA A 59 5.30 3.70 21.32
CA ALA A 59 5.34 2.27 21.06
C ALA A 59 5.79 1.90 19.63
N VAL A 60 6.24 2.89 18.85
CA VAL A 60 6.91 2.72 17.56
C VAL A 60 8.36 3.13 17.76
N ASP A 61 9.15 2.23 18.31
CA ASP A 61 10.53 2.49 18.74
C ASP A 61 11.57 1.64 17.99
N GLU A 62 11.13 0.62 17.24
CA GLU A 62 12.00 -0.21 16.43
C GLU A 62 11.89 0.07 14.92
N SER A 63 12.98 -0.16 14.18
CA SER A 63 13.00 0.04 12.72
C SER A 63 11.97 -0.82 11.97
N PRO A 64 11.76 -2.10 12.32
CA PRO A 64 10.72 -2.93 11.68
C PRO A 64 9.29 -2.43 11.91
N ASP A 65 9.02 -1.70 12.99
CA ASP A 65 7.66 -1.24 13.33
C ASP A 65 7.08 -0.33 12.24
N TYR A 66 7.89 0.54 11.65
CA TYR A 66 7.46 1.39 10.53
C TYR A 66 6.91 0.57 9.37
N VAL A 67 7.54 -0.57 9.06
CA VAL A 67 7.08 -1.48 8.00
C VAL A 67 5.80 -2.19 8.42
N ILE A 68 5.74 -2.72 9.65
CA ILE A 68 4.57 -3.44 10.18
C ILE A 68 3.33 -2.54 10.18
N TYR A 69 3.45 -1.31 10.68
CA TYR A 69 2.31 -0.41 10.77
C TYR A 69 1.85 0.07 9.38
N MET A 70 2.77 0.36 8.45
CA MET A 70 2.39 0.71 7.09
C MET A 70 1.72 -0.45 6.35
N ILE A 71 2.21 -1.68 6.51
CA ILE A 71 1.55 -2.89 5.98
C ILE A 71 0.15 -3.05 6.59
N THR A 72 0.02 -2.85 7.90
CA THR A 72 -1.26 -3.02 8.60
C THR A 72 -2.30 -1.99 8.14
N VAL A 73 -1.89 -0.72 7.95
CA VAL A 73 -2.74 0.33 7.37
C VAL A 73 -3.15 -0.06 5.94
N ALA A 74 -2.23 -0.57 5.14
CA ALA A 74 -2.53 -1.02 3.78
C ALA A 74 -3.52 -2.18 3.73
N LEU A 75 -3.40 -3.15 4.65
CA LEU A 75 -4.35 -4.26 4.77
C LEU A 75 -5.76 -3.77 5.12
N GLY A 76 -5.88 -2.77 6.01
CA GLY A 76 -7.16 -2.16 6.36
C GLY A 76 -7.80 -1.42 5.19
N PHE A 77 -6.99 -0.66 4.45
CA PHE A 77 -7.41 0.02 3.23
C PHE A 77 -7.89 -0.98 2.18
N ALA A 78 -7.06 -1.97 1.86
CA ALA A 78 -7.36 -2.99 0.86
C ALA A 78 -8.60 -3.82 1.22
N ALA A 79 -8.86 -4.05 2.51
CA ALA A 79 -10.06 -4.78 2.94
C ALA A 79 -11.35 -4.04 2.54
N VAL A 80 -11.43 -2.73 2.81
CA VAL A 80 -12.63 -1.93 2.48
C VAL A 80 -12.72 -1.69 0.97
N GLU A 81 -11.62 -1.32 0.34
CA GLU A 81 -11.60 -1.05 -1.09
C GLU A 81 -12.00 -2.29 -1.90
N ASN A 82 -11.43 -3.45 -1.59
CA ASN A 82 -11.80 -4.69 -2.27
C ASN A 82 -13.25 -5.11 -1.98
N MET A 83 -13.74 -4.88 -0.75
CA MET A 83 -15.16 -5.09 -0.44
C MET A 83 -16.06 -4.22 -1.32
N LEU A 84 -15.71 -2.94 -1.53
CA LEU A 84 -16.47 -2.04 -2.41
C LEU A 84 -16.39 -2.47 -3.87
N PHE A 85 -15.23 -2.91 -4.35
CA PHE A 85 -15.05 -3.44 -5.71
C PHE A 85 -15.90 -4.68 -5.98
N LEU A 86 -16.13 -5.53 -4.98
CA LEU A 86 -17.01 -6.69 -5.11
C LEU A 86 -18.50 -6.32 -5.01
N LEU A 87 -18.87 -5.43 -4.08
CA LEU A 87 -20.27 -5.10 -3.82
C LEU A 87 -20.91 -4.24 -4.90
N LEU A 88 -20.18 -3.28 -5.48
CA LEU A 88 -20.72 -2.35 -6.48
C LEU A 88 -21.22 -3.06 -7.77
N PRO A 89 -20.50 -4.01 -8.39
CA PRO A 89 -21.02 -4.75 -9.53
C PRO A 89 -22.22 -5.64 -9.18
N ILE A 90 -22.20 -6.27 -7.99
CA ILE A 90 -23.27 -7.15 -7.52
C ILE A 90 -24.57 -6.35 -7.31
N SER A 91 -24.49 -5.18 -6.66
CA SER A 91 -25.66 -4.33 -6.43
C SER A 91 -26.24 -3.75 -7.72
N ASN A 92 -25.43 -3.60 -8.77
CA ASN A 92 -25.85 -3.17 -10.12
C ASN A 92 -26.34 -4.33 -11.02
N GLY A 93 -26.54 -5.54 -10.47
CA GLY A 93 -27.09 -6.69 -11.19
C GLY A 93 -26.07 -7.51 -12.00
N ASN A 94 -24.78 -7.20 -11.93
CA ASN A 94 -23.71 -7.90 -12.67
C ASN A 94 -23.04 -8.99 -11.82
N PHE A 95 -23.83 -9.93 -11.31
CA PHE A 95 -23.37 -10.97 -10.38
C PHE A 95 -22.25 -11.85 -10.93
N LEU A 96 -22.38 -12.33 -12.19
CA LEU A 96 -21.40 -13.23 -12.80
C LEU A 96 -20.03 -12.55 -12.99
N MET A 97 -19.99 -11.27 -13.35
CA MET A 97 -18.75 -10.50 -13.53
C MET A 97 -18.06 -10.23 -12.19
N GLY A 98 -18.84 -9.90 -11.15
CA GLY A 98 -18.33 -9.66 -9.80
C GLY A 98 -17.68 -10.89 -9.18
N VAL A 99 -18.24 -12.09 -9.42
CA VAL A 99 -17.72 -13.35 -8.88
C VAL A 99 -16.55 -13.90 -9.72
N SER A 100 -16.63 -13.87 -11.07
CA SER A 100 -15.63 -14.53 -11.93
C SER A 100 -14.27 -13.83 -11.98
N THR A 101 -14.23 -12.53 -11.71
CA THR A 101 -13.00 -11.71 -11.74
C THR A 101 -12.55 -11.23 -10.36
N GLY A 102 -13.36 -11.49 -9.32
CA GLY A 102 -13.17 -10.99 -7.97
C GLY A 102 -11.93 -11.55 -7.28
N ASP A 103 -11.73 -12.86 -7.28
CA ASP A 103 -10.75 -13.52 -6.40
C ASP A 103 -9.29 -13.18 -6.72
N LEU A 104 -8.90 -13.26 -8.00
CA LEU A 104 -7.51 -12.97 -8.42
C LEU A 104 -7.20 -11.47 -8.35
N ARG A 105 -8.20 -10.62 -8.65
CA ARG A 105 -8.07 -9.17 -8.53
C ARG A 105 -7.98 -8.75 -7.06
N PHE A 106 -8.76 -9.36 -6.18
CA PHE A 106 -8.74 -9.13 -4.74
C PHE A 106 -7.36 -9.44 -4.15
N LEU A 107 -6.82 -10.61 -4.46
CA LEU A 107 -5.50 -11.03 -3.98
C LEU A 107 -4.40 -10.13 -4.55
N GLY A 108 -4.47 -9.82 -5.85
CA GLY A 108 -3.50 -8.95 -6.51
C GLY A 108 -3.50 -7.51 -5.98
N SER A 109 -4.68 -6.89 -5.84
CA SER A 109 -4.84 -5.57 -5.23
C SER A 109 -4.30 -5.58 -3.80
N THR A 110 -4.72 -6.53 -2.97
CA THR A 110 -4.23 -6.60 -1.57
C THR A 110 -2.71 -6.62 -1.49
N LEU A 111 -2.05 -7.42 -2.35
CA LEU A 111 -0.60 -7.48 -2.40
C LEU A 111 0.03 -6.17 -2.88
N VAL A 112 -0.57 -5.47 -3.85
CA VAL A 112 -0.01 -4.20 -4.31
C VAL A 112 -0.04 -3.14 -3.22
N HIS A 113 -1.15 -3.01 -2.47
CA HIS A 113 -1.19 -2.05 -1.36
C HIS A 113 -0.16 -2.41 -0.28
N VAL A 114 -0.01 -3.70 0.04
CA VAL A 114 0.98 -4.18 1.01
C VAL A 114 2.40 -3.83 0.57
N VAL A 115 2.79 -4.15 -0.67
CA VAL A 115 4.13 -3.89 -1.21
C VAL A 115 4.40 -2.39 -1.32
N SER A 116 3.45 -1.61 -1.85
CA SER A 116 3.60 -0.17 -2.01
C SER A 116 3.74 0.52 -0.67
N SER A 117 2.87 0.21 0.31
CA SER A 117 2.97 0.82 1.64
C SER A 117 4.18 0.29 2.44
N ALA A 118 4.59 -0.96 2.25
CA ALA A 118 5.85 -1.46 2.79
C ALA A 118 7.07 -0.68 2.25
N SER A 119 7.03 -0.21 0.99
CA SER A 119 8.09 0.63 0.41
C SER A 119 8.28 1.92 1.21
N ILE A 120 7.18 2.56 1.60
CA ILE A 120 7.18 3.74 2.48
C ILE A 120 7.73 3.36 3.87
N GLY A 121 7.27 2.24 4.43
CA GLY A 121 7.75 1.73 5.71
C GLY A 121 9.27 1.47 5.74
N PHE A 122 9.82 0.87 4.68
CA PHE A 122 11.27 0.65 4.55
C PHE A 122 12.04 1.95 4.44
N ALA A 123 11.53 2.92 3.68
CA ALA A 123 12.15 4.23 3.60
C ALA A 123 12.23 4.93 4.98
N PHE A 124 11.21 4.76 5.82
CA PHE A 124 11.26 5.20 7.22
C PHE A 124 12.27 4.41 8.05
N ALA A 125 12.21 3.09 7.99
CA ALA A 125 13.07 2.21 8.77
C ALA A 125 14.55 2.51 8.52
N PHE A 126 14.95 2.68 7.26
CA PHE A 126 16.34 2.98 6.89
C PHE A 126 16.76 4.41 7.19
N SER A 127 15.80 5.34 7.24
CA SER A 127 16.11 6.75 7.52
C SER A 127 15.98 7.15 8.99
N ALA A 128 15.49 6.27 9.86
CA ALA A 128 15.16 6.58 11.26
C ALA A 128 16.29 7.26 12.03
N LYS A 129 17.56 6.92 11.74
CA LYS A 129 18.76 7.49 12.41
C LYS A 129 19.34 8.73 11.71
N TYR A 130 18.84 9.12 10.54
CA TYR A 130 19.35 10.28 9.80
C TYR A 130 18.74 11.60 10.25
N ARG A 131 19.35 12.71 9.80
CA ARG A 131 18.87 14.08 10.04
C ARG A 131 17.45 14.27 9.45
N PRO A 132 16.63 15.20 10.00
CA PRO A 132 15.24 15.39 9.57
C PRO A 132 15.05 15.58 8.06
N LEU A 133 15.94 16.34 7.41
CA LEU A 133 15.88 16.56 5.97
C LEU A 133 16.08 15.26 5.17
N ALA A 134 17.05 14.43 5.57
CA ALA A 134 17.30 13.14 4.94
C ALA A 134 16.12 12.16 5.14
N ARG A 135 15.43 12.24 6.29
CA ARG A 135 14.20 11.47 6.54
C ARG A 135 13.06 11.89 5.62
N ILE A 136 12.87 13.19 5.42
CA ILE A 136 11.86 13.72 4.50
C ILE A 136 12.15 13.25 3.07
N ILE A 137 13.40 13.38 2.61
CA ILE A 137 13.81 12.92 1.27
C ILE A 137 13.60 11.42 1.12
N ALA A 138 14.00 10.61 2.10
CA ALA A 138 13.77 9.17 2.07
C ALA A 138 12.28 8.84 2.00
N SER A 139 11.44 9.47 2.82
CA SER A 139 9.98 9.25 2.79
C SER A 139 9.36 9.65 1.45
N ALA A 140 9.82 10.72 0.82
CA ALA A 140 9.38 11.13 -0.50
C ALA A 140 9.77 10.11 -1.59
N LEU A 141 11.00 9.59 -1.54
CA LEU A 141 11.45 8.52 -2.44
C LEU A 141 10.65 7.23 -2.23
N GLY A 142 10.36 6.86 -0.98
CA GLY A 142 9.49 5.73 -0.64
C GLY A 142 8.08 5.88 -1.20
N LEU A 143 7.49 7.08 -1.09
CA LEU A 143 6.18 7.39 -1.65
C LEU A 143 6.17 7.38 -3.18
N ILE A 144 7.22 7.90 -3.83
CA ILE A 144 7.38 7.85 -5.29
C ILE A 144 7.45 6.39 -5.74
N LEU A 145 8.26 5.56 -5.06
CA LEU A 145 8.35 4.13 -5.36
C LEU A 145 7.01 3.42 -5.15
N ALA A 146 6.32 3.68 -4.05
CA ALA A 146 4.99 3.12 -3.77
C ALA A 146 3.98 3.49 -4.86
N THR A 147 3.93 4.76 -5.25
CA THR A 147 3.06 5.26 -6.32
C THR A 147 3.40 4.59 -7.65
N ALA A 148 4.69 4.46 -7.99
CA ALA A 148 5.13 3.83 -9.23
C ALA A 148 4.77 2.34 -9.29
N LEU A 149 5.02 1.59 -8.22
CA LEU A 149 4.68 0.16 -8.12
C LEU A 149 3.16 -0.05 -8.23
N HIS A 150 2.39 0.77 -7.53
CA HIS A 150 0.93 0.71 -7.56
C HIS A 150 0.39 1.06 -8.95
N THR A 151 0.84 2.17 -9.54
CA THR A 151 0.46 2.56 -10.91
C THR A 151 0.81 1.48 -11.92
N ALA A 152 2.01 0.89 -11.84
CA ALA A 152 2.44 -0.16 -12.74
C ALA A 152 1.52 -1.38 -12.65
N PHE A 153 1.16 -1.81 -11.44
CA PHE A 153 0.20 -2.90 -11.25
C PHE A 153 -1.19 -2.56 -11.81
N ASN A 154 -1.72 -1.37 -11.51
CA ASN A 154 -3.02 -0.92 -12.01
C ASN A 154 -3.06 -0.88 -13.54
N MET A 155 -1.98 -0.41 -14.17
CA MET A 155 -1.85 -0.42 -15.63
C MET A 155 -1.80 -1.84 -16.22
N LEU A 156 -1.14 -2.79 -15.53
CA LEU A 156 -1.08 -4.20 -15.95
C LEU A 156 -2.46 -4.87 -15.91
N ILE A 157 -3.26 -4.60 -14.87
CA ILE A 157 -4.59 -5.21 -14.73
C ILE A 157 -5.68 -4.53 -15.54
N MET A 158 -5.56 -3.22 -15.86
CA MET A 158 -6.62 -2.46 -16.54
C MET A 158 -6.50 -2.39 -18.05
N ASN A 159 -5.29 -2.43 -18.62
CA ASN A 159 -5.11 -2.24 -20.07
C ASN A 159 -5.09 -3.54 -20.87
N GLN A 160 -5.18 -4.70 -20.23
CA GLN A 160 -4.89 -5.97 -20.87
C GLN A 160 -5.95 -7.02 -20.50
N GLY A 161 -6.43 -7.79 -21.48
CA GLY A 161 -7.48 -8.80 -21.29
C GLY A 161 -7.09 -9.89 -20.28
N ALA A 162 -8.06 -10.77 -19.93
CA ALA A 162 -7.95 -11.76 -18.85
C ALA A 162 -6.62 -12.56 -18.81
N SER A 163 -6.05 -12.88 -19.98
CA SER A 163 -4.78 -13.60 -20.12
C SER A 163 -3.58 -12.89 -19.50
N ILE A 164 -3.54 -11.55 -19.54
CA ILE A 164 -2.41 -10.77 -19.00
C ILE A 164 -2.64 -10.42 -17.53
N THR A 165 -3.89 -10.26 -17.10
CA THR A 165 -4.21 -10.20 -15.67
C THR A 165 -3.70 -11.45 -14.94
N LEU A 166 -3.83 -12.64 -15.55
CA LEU A 166 -3.28 -13.89 -15.03
C LEU A 166 -1.74 -13.88 -14.96
N ALA A 167 -1.06 -13.24 -15.92
CA ALA A 167 0.40 -13.12 -15.94
C ALA A 167 0.95 -12.07 -14.95
N ALA A 168 0.18 -11.03 -14.63
CA ALA A 168 0.55 -10.00 -13.65
C ALA A 168 0.57 -10.54 -12.20
N PHE A 169 -0.23 -11.58 -11.93
CA PHE A 169 -0.32 -12.19 -10.61
C PHE A 169 1.01 -12.79 -10.09
N PRO A 170 1.69 -13.72 -10.80
CA PRO A 170 2.97 -14.25 -10.35
C PRO A 170 4.03 -13.14 -10.22
N LEU A 171 3.98 -12.10 -11.05
CA LEU A 171 4.90 -10.96 -10.96
C LEU A 171 4.75 -10.22 -9.63
N ILE A 172 3.53 -9.84 -9.23
CA ILE A 172 3.33 -9.13 -7.95
C ILE A 172 3.69 -10.01 -6.75
N TRP A 173 3.44 -11.31 -6.84
CA TRP A 173 3.88 -12.27 -5.81
C TRP A 173 5.41 -12.32 -5.67
N MET A 174 6.14 -12.34 -6.79
CA MET A 174 7.61 -12.29 -6.75
C MET A 174 8.11 -11.00 -6.10
N VAL A 175 7.49 -9.86 -6.41
CA VAL A 175 7.82 -8.59 -5.74
C VAL A 175 7.50 -8.66 -4.24
N ALA A 176 6.34 -9.20 -3.86
CA ALA A 176 5.98 -9.37 -2.45
C ALA A 176 6.98 -10.27 -1.70
N LEU A 177 7.44 -11.37 -2.31
CA LEU A 177 8.47 -12.24 -1.73
C LEU A 177 9.79 -11.51 -1.51
N VAL A 178 10.21 -10.66 -2.46
CA VAL A 178 11.42 -9.82 -2.29
C VAL A 178 11.24 -8.86 -1.11
N PHE A 179 10.06 -8.25 -0.96
CA PHE A 179 9.76 -7.36 0.17
C PHE A 179 9.73 -8.11 1.51
N PHE A 180 9.15 -9.31 1.56
CA PHE A 180 9.18 -10.14 2.77
C PHE A 180 10.59 -10.60 3.12
N ALA A 181 11.41 -10.98 2.14
CA ALA A 181 12.82 -11.30 2.37
C ALA A 181 13.59 -10.07 2.90
N ALA A 182 13.38 -8.90 2.31
CA ALA A 182 13.95 -7.64 2.79
C ALA A 182 13.50 -7.31 4.23
N PHE A 183 12.25 -7.65 4.58
CA PHE A 183 11.71 -7.45 5.92
C PHE A 183 12.37 -8.38 6.95
N GLU A 184 12.60 -9.64 6.60
CA GLU A 184 13.36 -10.56 7.45
C GLU A 184 14.80 -10.08 7.68
N VAL A 185 15.46 -9.58 6.63
CA VAL A 185 16.80 -8.99 6.74
C VAL A 185 16.79 -7.76 7.67
N LEU A 186 15.79 -6.89 7.57
CA LEU A 186 15.64 -5.73 8.45
C LEU A 186 15.49 -6.16 9.93
N LYS A 187 14.64 -7.15 10.22
CA LYS A 187 14.46 -7.70 11.56
C LYS A 187 15.76 -8.31 12.11
N TYR A 188 16.49 -9.05 11.26
CA TYR A 188 17.78 -9.62 11.64
C TYR A 188 18.79 -8.55 12.08
N PHE A 189 18.91 -7.45 11.33
CA PHE A 189 19.79 -6.34 11.71
C PHE A 189 19.34 -5.63 12.98
N GLN A 190 18.03 -5.45 13.19
CA GLN A 190 17.49 -4.89 14.42
C GLN A 190 17.87 -5.75 15.63
N TYR A 191 17.63 -7.07 15.56
CA TYR A 191 17.98 -8.02 16.63
C TYR A 191 19.48 -8.03 16.94
N ARG A 192 20.33 -8.05 15.91
CA ARG A 192 21.79 -8.03 16.08
C ARG A 192 22.30 -6.74 16.74
N ASN A 193 21.72 -5.59 16.39
CA ASN A 193 22.09 -4.31 16.98
C ASN A 193 21.65 -4.19 18.44
N PHE A 194 20.55 -4.83 18.83
CA PHE A 194 20.09 -4.87 20.22
C PHE A 194 21.11 -5.61 21.11
N LEU A 195 21.53 -6.81 20.70
CA LEU A 195 22.50 -7.63 21.45
C LEU A 195 23.88 -6.97 21.64
N HIS A 196 24.28 -6.05 20.77
CA HIS A 196 25.56 -5.36 20.86
C HIS A 196 25.53 -4.11 21.76
N ASN A 197 24.34 -3.60 22.10
CA ASN A 197 24.16 -2.37 22.89
C ASN A 197 23.70 -2.64 24.34
N THR A 198 23.53 -3.91 24.71
CA THR A 198 23.26 -4.41 26.08
C THR A 198 24.53 -4.95 26.69
#